data_AF-A0AAW6PE46-F1
#
_entry.id   AF-A0AAW6PE46-F1
#
_cell.length_a   1.000
_cell.length_b   1.000
_cell.length_c   1.000
_cell.angle_alpha   90.00
_cell.angle_beta   90.00
_cell.angle_gamma   90.00
#
_symmetry.space_group_name_H-M   'P 1'
#
loop_
_entity.id
_entity.type
_entity.pdbx_description
1 polymer ?
#
loop_
_entity_poly.entity_id
_entity_poly.type
_entity_poly.pdbx_seq_one_letter_code
_entity_poly.pdbx_strand_id
1 'polypeptide(L)'
;MGQTNRRTSAWPSLAVLLAVSFSALQPAVAADSLALEREQLAALARQLDLIDRLAEHAANTVPQERARYHFDYARLRADLKRVRAGLQDYLVPQRAQPRDPVPLAGDYVRRDRADDEEPSP
;
A
#
# COMPACT_ATOMS: atom_id res chain seq x y z
N MET A 1 -22.38 -39.99 -12.98
CA MET A 1 -21.99 -39.04 -11.90
C MET A 1 -20.62 -38.48 -12.21
N GLY A 2 -20.46 -37.15 -12.23
CA GLY A 2 -19.16 -36.50 -12.42
C GLY A 2 -19.30 -35.01 -12.71
N GLN A 3 -19.76 -34.23 -11.73
CA GLN A 3 -19.74 -32.77 -11.85
C GLN A 3 -18.36 -32.25 -11.43
N THR A 4 -17.63 -31.68 -12.38
CA THR A 4 -16.36 -31.00 -12.15
C THR A 4 -16.66 -29.56 -11.70
N ASN A 5 -16.33 -29.27 -10.44
CA ASN A 5 -16.57 -27.99 -9.80
C ASN A 5 -15.51 -26.99 -10.28
N ARG A 6 -15.84 -26.19 -11.31
CA ARG A 6 -14.99 -25.09 -11.78
C ARG A 6 -15.14 -23.90 -10.82
N ARG A 7 -14.19 -23.77 -9.88
CA ARG A 7 -14.04 -22.57 -9.04
C ARG A 7 -13.57 -21.43 -9.94
N THR A 8 -14.50 -20.61 -10.42
CA THR A 8 -14.17 -19.37 -11.13
C THR A 8 -13.53 -18.40 -10.13
N SER A 9 -12.25 -18.10 -10.32
CA SER A 9 -11.54 -17.13 -9.49
C SER A 9 -12.09 -15.74 -9.79
N ALA A 10 -12.87 -15.16 -8.87
CA ALA A 10 -13.44 -13.82 -8.96
C ALA A 10 -12.39 -12.71 -8.70
N TRP A 11 -11.16 -12.89 -9.16
CA TRP A 11 -10.09 -11.89 -9.05
C TRP A 11 -9.97 -10.90 -10.22
N PRO A 12 -10.52 -11.11 -11.45
CA PRO A 12 -10.38 -10.08 -12.49
C PRO A 12 -11.34 -8.90 -12.28
N SER A 13 -12.39 -9.05 -11.47
CA SER A 13 -13.39 -8.00 -11.25
C SER A 13 -12.86 -6.82 -10.43
N LEU A 14 -11.93 -7.05 -9.50
CA LEU A 14 -11.36 -5.99 -8.67
C LEU A 14 -10.37 -5.11 -9.47
N ALA A 15 -9.56 -5.72 -10.33
CA ALA A 15 -8.59 -5.01 -11.17
C ALA A 15 -9.28 -4.14 -12.24
N VAL A 16 -10.38 -4.64 -12.83
CA VAL A 16 -11.17 -3.87 -13.82
C VAL A 16 -11.90 -2.70 -13.16
N LEU A 17 -12.41 -2.85 -11.93
CA LEU A 17 -13.03 -1.72 -11.20
C LEU A 17 -12.02 -0.62 -10.84
N LEU A 18 -10.78 -0.98 -10.49
CA LEU A 18 -9.70 -0.03 -10.24
C LEU A 18 -9.26 0.70 -11.53
N ALA A 19 -9.17 0.00 -12.66
CA ALA A 19 -8.78 0.61 -13.94
C ALA A 19 -9.87 1.55 -14.49
N VAL A 20 -11.16 1.21 -14.34
CA VAL A 20 -12.27 2.05 -14.82
C VAL A 20 -12.43 3.33 -13.97
N SER A 21 -12.11 3.28 -12.68
CA SER A 21 -12.11 4.48 -11.82
C SER A 21 -10.94 5.43 -12.07
N PHE A 22 -9.84 4.95 -12.70
CA PHE A 22 -8.71 5.79 -13.09
C PHE A 22 -8.98 6.66 -14.33
N SER A 23 -9.85 6.20 -15.24
CA SER A 23 -10.09 6.90 -16.53
C SER A 23 -11.13 8.01 -16.47
N ALA A 24 -11.96 8.10 -15.42
CA ALA A 24 -12.97 9.15 -15.26
C ALA A 24 -12.40 10.47 -14.71
N LEU A 25 -11.11 10.50 -14.35
CA LEU A 25 -10.40 11.65 -13.78
C LEU A 25 -9.50 12.31 -14.84
N GLN A 26 -10.07 12.65 -16.00
CA GLN A 26 -9.38 13.49 -16.99
C GLN A 26 -9.98 14.90 -16.94
N PRO A 27 -9.37 15.85 -16.20
CA PRO A 27 -9.80 17.23 -16.23
C PRO A 27 -9.36 17.86 -17.56
N ALA A 28 -10.31 18.06 -18.45
CA ALA A 28 -10.20 19.02 -19.52
C ALA A 28 -10.40 20.41 -18.90
N VAL A 29 -9.33 21.20 -18.74
CA VAL A 29 -9.28 22.66 -19.01
C VAL A 29 -7.97 23.27 -18.50
N ALA A 30 -7.44 24.21 -19.27
CA ALA A 30 -6.21 24.94 -19.05
C ALA A 30 -6.30 26.02 -17.94
N ALA A 31 -6.72 25.63 -16.73
CA ALA A 31 -6.65 26.47 -15.54
C ALA A 31 -5.77 25.78 -14.48
N ASP A 32 -4.66 26.45 -14.14
CA ASP A 32 -3.69 26.12 -13.09
C ASP A 32 -3.23 24.65 -13.00
N SER A 33 -2.22 24.31 -13.80
CA SER A 33 -1.48 23.04 -13.70
C SER A 33 -1.06 22.69 -12.27
N LEU A 34 -0.73 23.69 -11.44
CA LEU A 34 -0.40 23.52 -10.02
C LEU A 34 -1.61 23.17 -9.15
N ALA A 35 -2.79 23.74 -9.42
CA ALA A 35 -4.01 23.39 -8.70
C ALA A 35 -4.43 21.96 -9.03
N LEU A 36 -4.34 21.60 -10.32
CA LEU A 36 -4.58 20.24 -10.79
C LEU A 36 -3.61 19.23 -10.16
N GLU A 37 -2.30 19.55 -10.13
CA GLU A 37 -1.29 18.71 -9.48
C GLU A 37 -1.63 18.48 -8.00
N ARG A 38 -2.00 19.55 -7.28
CA ARG A 38 -2.40 19.46 -5.86
C ARG A 38 -3.62 18.57 -5.65
N GLU A 39 -4.60 18.64 -6.55
CA GLU A 39 -5.78 17.76 -6.50
C GLU A 39 -5.42 16.29 -6.75
N GLN A 40 -4.56 16.01 -7.74
CA GLN A 40 -4.09 14.66 -8.03
C GLN A 40 -3.31 14.07 -6.85
N LEU A 41 -2.42 14.86 -6.24
CA LEU A 41 -1.67 14.46 -5.05
C LEU A 41 -2.60 14.26 -3.84
N ALA A 42 -3.64 15.09 -3.67
CA ALA A 42 -4.65 14.86 -2.64
C ALA A 42 -5.45 13.57 -2.87
N ALA A 43 -5.75 13.23 -4.13
CA ALA A 43 -6.38 11.95 -4.48
C ALA A 43 -5.46 10.76 -4.17
N LEU A 44 -4.17 10.88 -4.49
CA LEU A 44 -3.16 9.86 -4.17
C LEU A 44 -3.06 9.62 -2.65
N ALA A 45 -3.10 10.68 -1.83
CA ALA A 45 -3.10 10.54 -0.36
C ALA A 45 -4.29 9.71 0.14
N ARG A 46 -5.48 9.95 -0.42
CA ARG A 46 -6.70 9.18 -0.08
C ARG A 46 -6.61 7.72 -0.54
N GLN A 47 -5.99 7.46 -1.68
CA GLN A 47 -5.72 6.10 -2.16
C GLN A 47 -4.78 5.35 -1.21
N LEU A 48 -3.72 6.01 -0.71
CA LEU A 48 -2.83 5.42 0.29
C LEU A 48 -3.58 5.06 1.59
N ASP A 49 -4.57 5.85 2.01
CA ASP A 49 -5.43 5.51 3.16
C ASP A 49 -6.34 4.29 2.91
N LEU A 50 -6.76 4.07 1.67
CA LEU A 50 -7.48 2.85 1.30
C LEU A 50 -6.55 1.63 1.32
N ILE A 51 -5.33 1.79 0.83
CA ILE A 51 -4.31 0.72 0.84
C ILE A 51 -3.89 0.37 2.28
N ASP A 52 -3.71 1.35 3.16
CA ASP A 52 -3.39 1.10 4.58
C ASP A 52 -4.49 0.26 5.27
N ARG A 53 -5.77 0.60 5.01
CA ARG A 53 -6.91 -0.18 5.52
C ARG A 53 -6.98 -1.59 4.94
N LEU A 54 -6.66 -1.75 3.65
CA LEU A 54 -6.58 -3.06 3.02
C LEU A 54 -5.46 -3.91 3.67
N ALA A 55 -4.29 -3.31 3.89
CA ALA A 55 -3.15 -3.96 4.52
C ALA A 55 -3.46 -4.36 5.98
N GLU A 56 -4.17 -3.51 6.72
CA GLU A 56 -4.65 -3.82 8.06
C GLU A 56 -5.65 -4.99 8.06
N HIS A 57 -6.61 -4.99 7.14
CA HIS A 57 -7.55 -6.10 7.01
C HIS A 57 -6.84 -7.41 6.64
N ALA A 58 -5.88 -7.36 5.71
CA ALA A 58 -5.08 -8.52 5.32
C ALA A 58 -4.24 -9.08 6.48
N ALA A 59 -3.65 -8.20 7.29
CA ALA A 59 -2.90 -8.60 8.49
C ALA A 59 -3.76 -9.36 9.50
N ASN A 60 -5.04 -9.00 9.63
CA ASN A 60 -5.98 -9.61 10.57
C ASN A 60 -6.66 -10.89 10.04
N THR A 61 -6.56 -11.18 8.74
CA THR A 61 -7.27 -12.31 8.10
C THR A 61 -6.39 -13.51 7.80
N VAL A 62 -5.07 -13.33 7.72
CA VAL A 62 -4.12 -14.39 7.36
C VAL A 62 -3.46 -14.97 8.62
N PRO A 63 -3.71 -16.24 8.97
CA PRO A 63 -2.96 -16.93 10.01
C PRO A 63 -1.49 -17.08 9.57
N GLN A 64 -0.57 -16.39 10.24
CA GLN A 64 0.86 -16.38 9.89
C GLN A 64 1.62 -17.63 10.37
N GLU A 65 0.96 -18.54 11.08
CA GLU A 65 1.57 -19.59 11.91
C GLU A 65 2.24 -20.75 11.13
N ARG A 66 2.18 -20.78 9.80
CA ARG A 66 2.64 -21.96 9.01
C ARG A 66 3.64 -21.66 7.90
N ALA A 67 3.97 -20.40 7.64
CA ALA A 67 4.84 -20.02 6.54
C ALA A 67 6.17 -19.46 7.06
N ARG A 68 7.27 -20.17 6.76
CA ARG A 68 8.65 -19.76 7.06
C ARG A 68 8.99 -18.34 6.58
N TYR A 69 8.30 -17.90 5.53
CA TYR A 69 8.34 -16.54 5.02
C TYR A 69 6.94 -15.95 5.10
N HIS A 70 6.82 -14.83 5.81
CA HIS A 70 5.57 -14.10 5.90
C HIS A 70 5.73 -12.64 5.53
N PHE A 71 4.62 -12.03 5.13
CA PHE A 71 4.58 -10.63 4.73
C PHE A 71 4.51 -9.74 5.97
N ASP A 72 5.48 -8.84 6.15
CA ASP A 72 5.54 -7.88 7.25
C ASP A 72 4.62 -6.69 6.95
N TYR A 73 3.33 -6.88 7.23
CA TYR A 73 2.32 -5.83 7.11
C TYR A 73 2.63 -4.61 7.97
N ALA A 74 3.33 -4.78 9.11
CA ALA A 74 3.69 -3.66 9.97
C ALA A 74 4.72 -2.75 9.28
N ARG A 75 5.74 -3.32 8.62
CA ARG A 75 6.70 -2.55 7.79
C ARG A 75 6.01 -1.86 6.63
N LEU A 76 5.15 -2.56 5.88
CA LEU A 76 4.41 -1.94 4.77
C LEU A 76 3.60 -0.72 5.25
N ARG A 77 2.83 -0.88 6.33
CA ARG A 77 2.00 0.22 6.86
C ARG A 77 2.84 1.38 7.37
N ALA A 78 4.02 1.13 7.94
CA ALA A 78 4.94 2.18 8.34
C ALA A 78 5.43 2.99 7.13
N ASP A 79 5.76 2.32 6.02
CA ASP A 79 6.19 2.98 4.78
C ASP A 79 5.04 3.75 4.12
N LEU A 80 3.82 3.19 4.06
CA LEU A 80 2.63 3.90 3.56
C LEU A 80 2.37 5.21 4.33
N LYS A 81 2.56 5.19 5.67
CA LYS A 81 2.45 6.40 6.51
C LYS A 81 3.53 7.43 6.17
N ARG A 82 4.77 7.01 5.93
CA ARG A 82 5.88 7.92 5.54
C ARG A 82 5.62 8.56 4.19
N VAL A 83 5.19 7.79 3.20
CA VAL A 83 4.83 8.32 1.87
C VAL A 83 3.69 9.34 1.97
N ARG A 84 2.64 9.02 2.73
CA ARG A 84 1.53 9.94 2.97
C ARG A 84 1.99 11.22 3.67
N ALA A 85 2.88 11.12 4.66
CA ALA A 85 3.42 12.29 5.35
C ALA A 85 4.22 13.20 4.40
N GLY A 86 5.08 12.64 3.54
CA GLY A 86 5.81 13.43 2.55
C GLY A 86 4.89 14.13 1.53
N LEU A 87 3.83 13.45 1.12
CA LEU A 87 2.81 14.02 0.24
C LEU A 87 2.04 15.16 0.89
N GLN A 88 1.68 15.02 2.16
CA GLN A 88 1.01 16.06 2.95
C GLN A 88 1.94 17.25 3.21
N ASP A 89 3.21 17.01 3.50
CA ASP A 89 4.23 18.06 3.68
C ASP A 89 4.39 18.90 2.40
N TYR A 90 4.27 18.30 1.21
CA TYR A 90 4.27 19.03 -0.07
C TYR A 90 2.97 19.82 -0.30
N LEU A 91 1.80 19.21 -0.03
CA LEU A 91 0.50 19.83 -0.23
C LEU A 91 0.23 20.99 0.73
N VAL A 92 0.68 20.88 1.98
CA VAL A 92 0.58 21.91 3.01
C VAL A 92 2.00 22.23 3.49
N PRO A 93 2.76 23.05 2.75
CA PRO A 93 4.11 23.42 3.14
C PRO A 93 4.04 24.21 4.46
N GLN A 94 4.25 23.52 5.57
CA GLN A 94 4.56 24.20 6.82
C GLN A 94 6.00 24.70 6.68
N ARG A 95 6.24 25.98 6.97
CA ARG A 95 7.60 26.52 7.05
C ARG A 95 8.32 25.87 8.23
N ALA A 96 8.87 24.68 8.02
CA ALA A 96 9.73 23.95 8.94
C ALA A 96 11.07 23.73 8.23
N GLN A 97 12.15 23.57 9.00
CA GLN A 97 13.46 23.20 8.44
C GLN A 97 13.34 21.94 7.56
N PRO A 98 14.22 21.78 6.55
CA PRO A 98 14.33 20.53 5.81
C PRO A 98 14.42 19.36 6.80
N ARG A 99 13.45 18.45 6.74
CA ARG A 99 13.49 17.22 7.53
C ARG A 99 14.41 16.24 6.80
N ASP A 100 15.24 15.54 7.54
CA ASP A 100 15.99 14.43 6.97
C ASP A 100 14.98 13.36 6.49
N PRO A 101 15.05 12.94 5.22
CA PRO A 101 14.14 11.94 4.70
C PRO A 101 14.39 10.60 5.40
N VAL A 102 13.36 10.09 6.08
CA VAL A 102 13.44 8.76 6.68
C VAL A 102 13.35 7.72 5.56
N PRO A 103 14.34 6.82 5.41
CA PRO A 103 14.34 5.82 4.34
C PRO A 103 13.13 4.88 4.47
N LEU A 104 12.56 4.46 3.35
CA LEU A 104 11.57 3.38 3.35
C LEU A 104 12.27 2.05 3.67
N ALA A 105 11.59 1.14 4.36
CA ALA A 105 12.12 -0.19 4.61
C ALA A 105 12.34 -0.93 3.28
N GLY A 106 11.31 -0.96 2.43
CA GLY A 106 11.37 -1.59 1.11
C GLY A 106 11.47 -3.12 1.12
N ASP A 107 11.80 -3.74 2.26
CA ASP A 107 11.81 -5.19 2.50
C ASP A 107 10.64 -5.62 3.40
N TYR A 108 9.64 -6.28 2.80
CA TYR A 108 8.43 -6.70 3.52
C TYR A 108 8.40 -8.21 3.81
N VAL A 109 9.53 -8.90 3.71
CA VAL A 109 9.61 -10.34 4.01
C VAL A 109 10.21 -10.51 5.41
N ARG A 110 9.46 -11.15 6.30
CA ARG A 110 9.93 -11.55 7.62
C ARG A 110 10.14 -13.06 7.65
N ARG A 111 11.23 -13.48 8.30
CA ARG A 111 11.61 -14.87 8.52
C ARG A 111 11.35 -15.23 9.98
N ASP A 112 10.88 -16.44 10.24
CA ASP A 112 10.74 -16.94 11.61
C ASP A 112 12.14 -17.18 12.21
N ARG A 113 12.46 -16.44 13.27
CA ARG A 113 13.77 -16.45 13.95
C ARG A 113 14.11 -17.80 14.61
N ALA A 114 13.17 -18.74 14.67
CA ALA A 114 13.34 -20.04 15.33
C ALA A 114 14.33 -20.97 14.60
N ASP A 115 14.64 -20.72 13.32
CA ASP A 115 15.60 -21.53 12.56
C ASP A 115 17.06 -21.02 12.68
N ASP A 116 17.27 -19.84 13.28
CA ASP A 116 18.60 -19.21 13.39
C ASP A 116 19.29 -19.48 14.75
N GLU A 117 18.64 -20.22 15.65
CA GLU A 117 19.27 -20.73 16.88
C GLU A 117 20.00 -22.04 16.57
N GLU A 118 21.10 -21.93 15.85
CA GLU A 118 22.08 -23.00 15.70
C GLU A 118 22.64 -23.32 17.11
N PRO A 119 22.53 -24.57 17.61
CA PRO A 119 23.08 -24.91 18.92
C PRO A 119 24.59 -24.72 18.85
N SER A 120 25.11 -23.73 19.58
CA SER A 120 26.55 -23.60 19.78
C SER A 120 27.09 -24.91 20.39
N PRO A 121 28.20 -25.45 19.84
CA PRO A 121 28.79 -26.70 20.31
C PRO A 121 29.34 -26.61 21.74
#